data_AF-X1KBH4-F1
#
_entry.id   AF-X1KBH4-F1
#
_cell.length_a   1.000
_cell.length_b   1.000
_cell.length_c   1.000
_cell.angle_alpha   90.00
_cell.angle_beta   90.00
_cell.angle_gamma   90.00
#
_symmetry.space_group_name_H-M   'P 1'
#
loop_
_entity.id
_entity.type
_entity.pdbx_description
1 polymer ?
#
loop_
_entity_poly.entity_id
_entity_poly.type
_entity_poly.pdbx_seq_one_letter_code
_entity_poly.pdbx_strand_id
1 'polypeptide(L)'
;MSLDNKDENTIEQYYKDYELPNYSDKNLVVYLPRKSWGKFESADYKGYQNDIFRFDNYVTYKDIKKEPDKYLLYLDDFMLSELIDLNQKPGTTLFLNSTTDPFSDEMQIKEDKLDAWLERFNISKSETIHSSGHCSVDELIDFLQRIDAENIIPVHTEHPETFKEFGLSLF
;
A
#
# COMPACT_ATOMS: atom_id res chain seq x y z
N MET A 1 -3.56 7.12 -18.07
CA MET A 1 -2.71 7.80 -19.08
C MET A 1 -1.27 7.59 -18.65
N SER A 2 -0.42 6.89 -19.43
CA SER A 2 0.94 6.58 -18.98
C SER A 2 1.76 7.86 -18.80
N LEU A 3 2.44 7.99 -17.68
CA LEU A 3 3.41 9.06 -17.41
C LEU A 3 4.56 9.03 -18.41
N ASP A 4 4.86 7.87 -19.02
CA ASP A 4 5.91 7.67 -20.03
C ASP A 4 5.78 8.58 -21.27
N ASN A 5 4.56 9.11 -21.53
CA ASN A 5 4.27 9.91 -22.71
C ASN A 5 4.03 11.39 -22.39
N LYS A 6 4.23 11.82 -21.13
CA LYS A 6 4.09 13.24 -20.74
C LYS A 6 5.45 13.92 -20.83
N ASP A 7 5.45 15.17 -21.30
CA ASP A 7 6.66 16.00 -21.28
C ASP A 7 7.02 16.41 -19.85
N GLU A 8 8.32 16.66 -19.61
CA GLU A 8 8.87 17.00 -18.30
C GLU A 8 8.17 18.21 -17.66
N ASN A 9 7.80 19.22 -18.44
CA ASN A 9 7.16 20.43 -17.93
C ASN A 9 5.73 20.14 -17.44
N THR A 10 4.97 19.28 -18.15
CA THR A 10 3.68 18.79 -17.67
C THR A 10 3.80 17.99 -16.38
N ILE A 11 4.86 17.18 -16.23
CA ILE A 11 5.12 16.42 -15.00
C ILE A 11 5.46 17.39 -13.85
N GLU A 12 6.37 18.34 -14.07
CA GLU A 12 6.75 19.34 -13.08
C GLU A 12 5.56 20.19 -12.62
N GLN A 13 4.71 20.63 -13.54
CA GLN A 13 3.49 21.37 -13.18
C GLN A 13 2.53 20.53 -12.34
N TYR A 14 2.36 19.25 -12.67
CA TYR A 14 1.45 18.37 -11.94
C TYR A 14 1.92 18.11 -10.50
N TYR A 15 3.23 18.05 -10.28
CA TYR A 15 3.83 17.76 -8.97
C TYR A 15 4.39 18.99 -8.26
N LYS A 16 4.22 20.20 -8.80
CA LYS A 16 4.80 21.43 -8.25
C LYS A 16 4.45 21.69 -6.78
N ASP A 17 3.24 21.30 -6.38
CA ASP A 17 2.73 21.54 -5.04
C ASP A 17 2.93 20.33 -4.10
N TYR A 18 3.60 19.28 -4.57
CA TYR A 18 3.90 18.08 -3.77
C TYR A 18 5.34 18.11 -3.25
N GLU A 19 5.51 17.83 -1.97
CA GLU A 19 6.82 17.52 -1.41
C GLU A 19 7.21 16.09 -1.83
N LEU A 20 7.91 15.98 -2.95
CA LEU A 20 8.38 14.69 -3.45
C LEU A 20 9.56 14.17 -2.61
N PRO A 21 9.65 12.86 -2.36
CA PRO A 21 10.80 12.26 -1.70
C PRO A 21 12.10 12.60 -2.42
N ASN A 22 13.15 12.91 -1.66
CA ASN A 22 14.47 13.13 -2.23
C ASN A 22 15.07 11.80 -2.66
N TYR A 23 15.21 11.59 -3.98
CA TYR A 23 15.79 10.37 -4.55
C TYR A 23 17.27 10.13 -4.18
N SER A 24 17.96 11.15 -3.65
CA SER A 24 19.32 11.03 -3.11
C SER A 24 19.34 10.66 -1.62
N ASP A 25 18.18 10.53 -0.96
CA ASP A 25 18.10 10.05 0.41
C ASP A 25 18.50 8.57 0.47
N LYS A 26 19.48 8.27 1.33
CA LYS A 26 20.03 6.91 1.50
C LYS A 26 19.09 5.98 2.27
N ASN A 27 18.08 6.52 2.94
CA ASN A 27 17.09 5.74 3.66
C ASN A 27 15.92 5.29 2.77
N LEU A 28 15.81 5.85 1.57
CA LEU A 28 14.82 5.46 0.58
C LEU A 28 15.56 4.78 -0.58
N VAL A 29 15.25 3.51 -0.82
CA VAL A 29 15.83 2.74 -1.92
C VAL A 29 14.70 2.16 -2.77
N VAL A 30 14.93 2.07 -4.08
CA VAL A 30 13.97 1.43 -4.98
C VAL A 30 14.22 -0.09 -5.02
N TYR A 31 13.21 -0.89 -4.71
CA TYR A 31 13.29 -2.33 -4.92
C TYR A 31 13.09 -2.66 -6.40
N LEU A 32 14.07 -3.35 -7.00
CA LEU A 32 13.99 -3.86 -8.37
C LEU A 32 13.57 -5.34 -8.36
N PRO A 33 12.31 -5.64 -8.74
CA PRO A 33 11.87 -7.03 -8.89
C PRO A 33 12.58 -7.68 -10.07
N ARG A 34 12.69 -9.02 -10.03
CA ARG A 34 13.30 -9.78 -11.13
C ARG A 34 12.40 -9.67 -12.37
N LYS A 35 12.96 -9.21 -13.50
CA LYS A 35 12.26 -9.16 -14.79
C LYS A 35 13.07 -9.81 -15.89
N SER A 36 12.37 -10.26 -16.94
CA SER A 36 12.94 -10.89 -18.14
C SER A 36 13.99 -11.96 -17.80
N TRP A 37 15.27 -11.73 -18.08
CA TRP A 37 16.36 -12.69 -17.84
C TRP A 37 16.84 -12.71 -16.39
N GLY A 38 16.42 -11.72 -15.59
CA GLY A 38 16.76 -11.60 -14.18
C GLY A 38 18.23 -11.28 -13.95
N LYS A 39 18.83 -10.51 -14.86
CA LYS A 39 20.22 -10.03 -14.76
C LYS A 39 20.31 -8.70 -14.03
N PHE A 40 19.19 -7.99 -13.87
CA PHE A 40 19.13 -6.67 -13.25
C PHE A 40 19.90 -5.64 -14.07
N GLU A 41 19.74 -5.71 -15.39
CA GLU A 41 20.36 -4.79 -16.35
C GLU A 41 19.27 -3.98 -17.06
N SER A 42 19.63 -2.84 -17.62
CA SER A 42 18.72 -1.95 -18.38
C SER A 42 17.85 -2.68 -19.42
N ALA A 43 18.36 -3.76 -20.03
CA ALA A 43 17.62 -4.57 -21.00
C ALA A 43 16.44 -5.38 -20.40
N ASP A 44 16.42 -5.63 -19.09
CA ASP A 44 15.35 -6.36 -18.40
C ASP A 44 14.12 -5.48 -18.11
N TYR A 45 14.25 -4.15 -18.20
CA TYR A 45 13.24 -3.17 -17.78
C TYR A 45 12.82 -2.25 -18.93
N LYS A 46 11.59 -1.73 -18.87
CA LYS A 46 10.97 -0.93 -19.95
C LYS A 46 10.34 0.35 -19.41
N GLY A 47 10.26 1.38 -20.26
CA GLY A 47 9.68 2.68 -19.91
C GLY A 47 10.44 3.35 -18.76
N TYR A 48 9.72 4.07 -17.89
CA TYR A 48 10.28 4.75 -16.72
C TYR A 48 11.13 3.85 -15.80
N GLN A 49 10.91 2.52 -15.80
CA GLN A 49 11.70 1.61 -14.97
C GLN A 49 13.17 1.59 -15.37
N ASN A 50 13.46 1.88 -16.64
CA ASN A 50 14.83 1.95 -17.11
C ASN A 50 15.55 3.19 -16.59
N ASP A 51 14.81 4.24 -16.25
CA ASP A 51 15.37 5.46 -15.68
C ASP A 51 15.87 5.26 -14.25
N ILE A 52 15.43 4.19 -13.55
CA ILE A 52 15.95 3.81 -12.23
C ILE A 52 17.46 3.57 -12.30
N PHE A 53 17.98 2.99 -13.40
CA PHE A 53 19.42 2.76 -13.58
C PHE A 53 20.24 4.05 -13.73
N ARG A 54 19.60 5.21 -13.93
CA ARG A 54 20.29 6.51 -13.92
C ARG A 54 20.65 6.94 -12.50
N PHE A 55 20.05 6.31 -11.49
CA PHE A 55 20.27 6.60 -10.09
C PHE A 55 20.84 5.35 -9.41
N ASP A 56 21.94 5.47 -8.65
CA ASP A 56 22.55 4.34 -7.93
C ASP A 56 21.81 3.99 -6.63
N ASN A 57 20.50 4.23 -6.55
CA ASN A 57 19.70 4.11 -5.33
C ASN A 57 18.61 3.03 -5.43
N TYR A 58 19.04 1.83 -5.81
CA TYR A 58 18.17 0.66 -5.93
C TYR A 58 18.79 -0.58 -5.28
N VAL A 59 17.93 -1.52 -4.90
CA VAL A 59 18.30 -2.80 -4.29
C VAL A 59 17.52 -3.93 -4.94
N THR A 60 18.06 -5.14 -4.87
CA THR A 60 17.42 -6.37 -5.37
C THR A 60 17.18 -7.33 -4.23
N TYR A 61 16.51 -8.46 -4.51
CA TYR A 61 16.35 -9.54 -3.54
C TYR A 61 17.70 -10.04 -2.97
N LYS A 62 18.80 -9.92 -3.74
CA LYS A 62 20.15 -10.36 -3.31
C LYS A 62 20.68 -9.48 -2.18
N ASP A 63 20.43 -8.18 -2.27
CA ASP A 63 20.87 -7.19 -1.29
C ASP A 63 20.07 -7.34 0.00
N ILE A 64 18.74 -7.48 -0.11
CA ILE A 64 17.85 -7.70 1.02
C ILE A 64 18.19 -9.01 1.73
N LYS A 65 18.45 -10.10 0.99
CA LYS A 65 18.89 -11.37 1.58
C LYS A 65 20.18 -11.28 2.39
N LYS A 66 21.10 -10.40 1.97
CA LYS A 66 22.40 -10.24 2.60
C LYS A 66 22.26 -9.54 3.96
N GLU A 67 21.39 -8.54 4.05
CA GLU A 67 21.21 -7.70 5.24
C GLU A 67 19.73 -7.41 5.51
N PRO A 68 18.90 -8.44 5.81
CA PRO A 68 17.44 -8.30 5.88
C PRO A 68 16.98 -7.30 6.95
N ASP A 69 17.72 -7.19 8.05
CA ASP A 69 17.39 -6.31 9.19
C ASP A 69 17.52 -4.81 8.86
N LYS A 70 18.07 -4.44 7.69
CA LYS A 70 18.21 -3.04 7.26
C LYS A 70 16.98 -2.50 6.53
N TYR A 71 16.03 -3.36 6.15
CA TYR A 71 14.98 -3.00 5.22
C TYR A 71 13.59 -3.14 5.82
N LEU A 72 12.78 -2.09 5.65
CA LEU A 72 11.33 -2.21 5.63
C LEU A 72 10.90 -2.29 4.16
N LEU A 73 10.46 -3.47 3.72
CA LEU A 73 10.13 -3.73 2.32
C LEU A 73 8.63 -3.61 2.09
N TYR A 74 8.24 -2.76 1.14
CA TYR A 74 6.88 -2.70 0.63
C TYR A 74 6.71 -3.65 -0.54
N LEU A 75 5.74 -4.57 -0.45
CA LEU A 75 5.29 -5.43 -1.54
C LEU A 75 3.78 -5.26 -1.70
N ASP A 76 3.33 -5.06 -2.93
CA ASP A 76 1.90 -5.11 -3.25
C ASP A 76 1.46 -6.55 -3.57
N ASP A 77 0.16 -6.74 -3.79
CA ASP A 77 -0.44 -8.04 -4.12
C ASP A 77 0.21 -8.72 -5.35
N PHE A 78 0.68 -7.94 -6.32
CA PHE A 78 1.31 -8.46 -7.53
C PHE A 78 2.77 -8.87 -7.29
N MET A 79 3.40 -8.31 -6.26
CA MET A 79 4.79 -8.58 -5.88
C MET A 79 4.93 -9.65 -4.80
N LEU A 80 3.86 -10.28 -4.30
CA LEU A 80 3.95 -11.38 -3.33
C LEU A 80 4.83 -12.55 -3.82
N SER A 81 4.94 -12.74 -5.13
CA SER A 81 5.82 -13.76 -5.71
C SER A 81 7.32 -13.51 -5.44
N GLU A 82 7.72 -12.28 -5.12
CA GLU A 82 9.09 -11.93 -4.75
C GLU A 82 9.54 -12.63 -3.45
N LEU A 83 8.60 -13.07 -2.61
CA LEU A 83 8.90 -13.86 -1.40
C LEU A 83 9.67 -15.15 -1.73
N ILE A 84 9.46 -15.73 -2.93
CA ILE A 84 10.23 -16.89 -3.42
C ILE A 84 11.72 -16.57 -3.49
N ASP A 85 12.04 -15.42 -4.09
CA ASP A 85 13.41 -14.97 -4.29
C ASP A 85 14.01 -14.38 -3.02
N LEU A 86 13.21 -13.81 -2.11
CA LEU A 86 13.66 -13.30 -0.81
C LEU A 86 14.00 -14.42 0.17
N ASN A 87 13.31 -15.56 0.12
CA ASN A 87 13.59 -16.77 0.90
C ASN A 87 14.04 -16.45 2.34
N GLN A 88 13.20 -15.68 3.04
CA GLN A 88 13.47 -15.22 4.39
C GLN A 88 13.61 -16.42 5.33
N LYS A 89 14.42 -16.27 6.38
CA LYS A 89 14.51 -17.34 7.39
C LYS A 89 13.17 -17.41 8.14
N PRO A 90 12.58 -18.61 8.29
CA PRO A 90 11.35 -18.78 9.07
C PRO A 90 11.45 -18.08 10.43
N GLY A 91 10.46 -17.24 10.74
CA GLY A 91 10.35 -16.55 12.04
C GLY A 91 11.26 -15.33 12.24
N THR A 92 12.00 -14.87 11.22
CA THR A 92 12.81 -13.64 11.32
C THR A 92 12.15 -12.41 10.71
N THR A 93 11.00 -12.57 10.06
CA THR A 93 10.30 -11.51 9.34
C THR A 93 8.89 -11.34 9.86
N LEU A 94 8.50 -10.08 10.05
CA LEU A 94 7.15 -9.66 10.41
C LEU A 94 6.55 -8.92 9.22
N PHE A 95 5.38 -9.35 8.77
CA PHE A 95 4.54 -8.61 7.84
C PHE A 95 3.67 -7.63 8.62
N LEU A 96 3.77 -6.34 8.31
CA LEU A 96 2.94 -5.30 8.92
C LEU A 96 1.62 -5.20 8.16
N ASN A 97 0.53 -5.65 8.78
CA ASN A 97 -0.78 -5.58 8.17
C ASN A 97 -1.36 -4.16 8.33
N SER A 98 -1.25 -3.33 7.30
CA SER A 98 -1.66 -1.93 7.33
C SER A 98 -2.87 -1.60 6.44
N THR A 99 -3.64 -2.62 6.07
CA THR A 99 -4.87 -2.48 5.26
C THR A 99 -6.12 -2.60 6.13
N THR A 100 -7.26 -2.12 5.62
CA THR A 100 -8.56 -2.36 6.27
C THR A 100 -8.91 -3.85 6.22
N ASP A 101 -9.73 -4.28 7.19
CA ASP A 101 -10.34 -5.60 7.16
C ASP A 101 -11.24 -5.73 5.92
N PRO A 102 -11.35 -6.95 5.33
CA PRO A 102 -12.13 -7.17 4.13
C PRO A 102 -13.63 -6.97 4.41
N PHE A 103 -14.28 -6.19 3.55
CA PHE A 103 -15.73 -5.96 3.58
C PHE A 103 -16.44 -6.45 2.31
N SER A 104 -15.71 -7.10 1.41
CA SER A 104 -16.25 -7.70 0.19
C SER A 104 -15.59 -9.03 -0.12
N ASP A 105 -16.27 -9.88 -0.88
CA ASP A 105 -15.75 -11.19 -1.30
C ASP A 105 -14.41 -11.08 -2.04
N GLU A 106 -14.24 -10.05 -2.87
CA GLU A 106 -12.97 -9.84 -3.59
C GLU A 106 -11.82 -9.54 -2.62
N MET A 107 -12.08 -8.74 -1.57
CA MET A 107 -11.08 -8.43 -0.55
C MET A 107 -10.77 -9.65 0.30
N GLN A 108 -11.76 -10.46 0.65
CA GLN A 108 -11.55 -11.71 1.37
C GLN A 108 -10.62 -12.63 0.57
N ILE A 109 -10.86 -12.79 -0.74
CA ILE A 109 -10.00 -13.60 -1.61
C ILE A 109 -8.56 -13.06 -1.67
N LYS A 110 -8.35 -11.74 -1.60
CA LYS A 110 -7.01 -11.13 -1.56
C LYS A 110 -6.33 -11.42 -0.23
N GLU A 111 -7.03 -11.28 0.89
CA GLU A 111 -6.50 -11.58 2.21
C GLU A 111 -6.14 -13.08 2.35
N ASP A 112 -7.02 -13.98 1.91
CA ASP A 112 -6.76 -15.42 1.95
C ASP A 112 -5.50 -15.81 1.16
N LYS A 113 -5.27 -15.14 0.01
CA LYS A 113 -4.05 -15.34 -0.79
C LYS A 113 -2.82 -14.83 -0.06
N LEU A 114 -2.88 -13.63 0.51
CA LEU A 114 -1.79 -13.06 1.30
C LEU A 114 -1.44 -14.00 2.45
N ASP A 115 -2.42 -14.45 3.23
CA ASP A 115 -2.22 -15.33 4.37
C ASP A 115 -1.60 -16.67 3.96
N ALA A 116 -2.05 -17.25 2.83
CA ALA A 116 -1.43 -18.46 2.28
C ALA A 116 0.03 -18.26 1.86
N TRP A 117 0.39 -17.08 1.33
CA TRP A 117 1.79 -16.73 1.06
C TRP A 117 2.59 -16.61 2.37
N LEU A 118 2.09 -15.87 3.36
CA LEU A 118 2.78 -15.69 4.63
C LEU A 118 2.98 -17.02 5.37
N GLU A 119 1.97 -17.89 5.38
CA GLU A 119 2.06 -19.25 5.95
C GLU A 119 3.14 -20.08 5.24
N ARG A 120 3.12 -20.10 3.89
CA ARG A 120 4.09 -20.85 3.08
C ARG A 120 5.53 -20.47 3.38
N PHE A 121 5.80 -19.19 3.66
CA PHE A 121 7.13 -18.67 3.97
C PHE A 121 7.40 -18.54 5.46
N ASN A 122 6.47 -18.97 6.32
CA ASN A 122 6.54 -18.89 7.78
C ASN A 122 6.90 -17.47 8.27
N ILE A 123 6.18 -16.49 7.72
CA ILE A 123 6.24 -15.06 8.07
C ILE A 123 5.07 -14.77 9.01
N SER A 124 5.34 -14.15 10.15
CA SER A 124 4.29 -13.72 11.07
C SER A 124 3.60 -12.47 10.54
N LYS A 125 2.26 -12.43 10.63
CA LYS A 125 1.46 -11.23 10.34
C LYS A 125 1.22 -10.48 11.65
N SER A 126 1.39 -9.16 11.66
CA SER A 126 0.98 -8.33 12.80
C SER A 126 -0.55 -8.29 12.92
N GLU A 127 -1.03 -7.84 14.07
CA GLU A 127 -2.40 -7.31 14.16
C GLU A 127 -2.60 -6.21 13.11
N THR A 128 -3.85 -5.99 12.69
CA THR A 128 -4.20 -4.92 11.76
C THR A 128 -3.90 -3.56 12.39
N ILE A 129 -2.99 -2.80 11.76
CA ILE A 129 -2.64 -1.43 12.12
C ILE A 129 -3.15 -0.53 10.99
N HIS A 130 -4.43 -0.22 11.03
CA HIS A 130 -5.09 0.61 10.03
C HIS A 130 -5.51 1.96 10.61
N SER A 131 -5.16 3.05 9.92
CA SER A 131 -5.76 4.35 10.17
C SER A 131 -6.87 4.56 9.14
N SER A 132 -8.12 4.52 9.59
CA SER A 132 -9.28 4.78 8.75
C SER A 132 -9.24 6.19 8.18
N GLY A 133 -9.58 6.34 6.90
CA GLY A 133 -9.88 7.64 6.30
C GLY A 133 -11.28 8.17 6.61
N HIS A 134 -12.12 7.33 7.23
CA HIS A 134 -13.47 7.67 7.67
C HIS A 134 -13.49 7.90 9.18
N CYS A 135 -14.34 8.84 9.62
CA CYS A 135 -14.62 9.02 11.04
C CYS A 135 -15.21 7.75 11.66
N SER A 136 -14.87 7.49 12.92
CA SER A 136 -15.53 6.48 13.73
C SER A 136 -17.01 6.82 13.97
N VAL A 137 -17.77 5.85 14.47
CA VAL A 137 -19.19 6.07 14.82
C VAL A 137 -19.34 7.16 15.87
N ASP A 138 -18.49 7.17 16.90
CA ASP A 138 -18.54 8.19 17.96
C ASP A 138 -18.22 9.59 17.43
N GLU A 139 -17.21 9.72 16.56
CA GLU A 139 -16.88 10.99 15.90
C GLU A 139 -17.99 11.44 14.95
N LEU A 140 -18.65 10.51 14.26
CA LEU A 140 -19.80 10.80 13.40
C LEU A 140 -20.98 11.31 14.23
N ILE A 141 -21.28 10.69 15.38
CA ILE A 141 -22.34 11.13 16.29
C ILE A 141 -22.02 12.53 16.84
N ASP A 142 -20.81 12.77 17.33
CA ASP A 142 -20.37 14.09 17.82
C ASP A 142 -20.48 15.15 16.72
N PHE A 143 -20.05 14.84 15.50
CA PHE A 143 -20.18 15.72 14.34
C PHE A 143 -21.64 16.07 14.04
N LEU A 144 -22.53 15.07 13.98
CA LEU A 144 -23.95 15.27 13.69
C LEU A 144 -24.65 16.08 14.79
N GLN A 145 -24.32 15.83 16.06
CA GLN A 145 -24.83 16.60 17.20
C GLN A 145 -24.36 18.06 17.19
N ARG A 146 -23.11 18.33 16.79
CA ARG A 146 -22.56 19.68 16.71
C ARG A 146 -23.16 20.51 15.58
N ILE A 147 -23.48 19.86 14.46
CA ILE A 147 -24.16 20.52 13.34
C ILE A 147 -25.63 20.79 13.67
N ASP A 148 -26.24 19.96 14.53
CA ASP A 148 -27.66 20.03 14.90
C ASP A 148 -28.56 20.04 13.65
N ALA A 149 -28.28 19.11 12.73
CA ALA A 149 -29.01 19.02 11.48
C ALA A 149 -30.45 18.58 11.73
N GLU A 150 -31.43 19.35 11.23
CA GLU A 150 -32.85 18.98 11.29
C GLU A 150 -33.12 17.65 10.56
N ASN A 151 -32.32 17.36 9.53
CA ASN A 151 -32.52 16.20 8.67
C ASN A 151 -31.19 15.59 8.21
N ILE A 152 -31.12 14.26 8.21
CA ILE A 152 -29.93 13.50 7.83
C ILE A 152 -30.26 12.54 6.69
N ILE A 153 -29.45 12.57 5.64
CA ILE A 153 -29.54 11.67 4.49
C ILE A 153 -28.20 10.94 4.37
N PRO A 154 -28.08 9.71 4.89
CA PRO A 154 -26.83 8.96 4.82
C PRO A 154 -26.49 8.65 3.36
N VAL A 155 -25.24 8.92 2.98
CA VAL A 155 -24.67 8.57 1.67
C VAL A 155 -23.35 7.84 1.90
N HIS A 156 -22.91 7.04 0.92
CA HIS A 156 -21.66 6.28 0.99
C HIS A 156 -21.59 5.30 2.19
N THR A 157 -22.73 4.68 2.52
CA THR A 157 -22.87 3.60 3.51
C THR A 157 -23.79 2.52 2.96
N GLU A 158 -23.50 1.26 3.26
CA GLU A 158 -24.38 0.12 2.93
C GLU A 158 -25.52 -0.04 3.94
N HIS A 159 -25.39 0.59 5.11
CA HIS A 159 -26.31 0.45 6.25
C HIS A 159 -26.90 1.80 6.70
N PRO A 160 -27.62 2.53 5.83
CA PRO A 160 -28.20 3.83 6.17
C PRO A 160 -29.21 3.75 7.34
N GLU A 161 -29.82 2.59 7.58
CA GLU A 161 -30.76 2.35 8.67
C GLU A 161 -30.15 2.55 10.06
N THR A 162 -28.85 2.31 10.22
CA THR A 162 -28.12 2.45 11.50
C THR A 162 -28.15 3.90 12.03
N PHE A 163 -28.31 4.88 11.14
CA PHE A 163 -28.41 6.28 11.54
C PHE A 163 -29.66 6.58 12.38
N LYS A 164 -30.73 5.76 12.27
CA LYS A 164 -31.91 5.86 13.15
C LYS A 164 -31.59 5.48 14.59
N GLU A 165 -30.65 4.56 14.78
CA GLU A 165 -30.27 4.04 16.10
C GLU A 165 -29.47 5.07 16.90
N PHE A 166 -28.85 6.05 16.22
CA PHE A 166 -28.14 7.17 16.85
C PHE A 166 -29.06 8.25 17.44
N GLY A 167 -30.38 8.01 17.47
CA GLY A 167 -31.37 8.96 18.02
C GLY A 167 -31.64 10.15 17.10
N LEU A 168 -31.24 10.05 15.85
CA LEU A 168 -31.39 11.08 14.83
C LEU A 168 -32.61 10.74 13.97
N SER A 169 -33.61 11.63 13.91
CA SER A 169 -34.79 11.36 13.11
C SER A 169 -34.43 11.37 11.62
N LEU A 170 -34.46 10.22 10.98
CA LEU A 170 -34.48 10.12 9.53
C LEU A 170 -35.90 10.46 9.05
N PHE A 171 -35.99 11.21 7.95
CA PHE A 171 -37.25 11.51 7.27
C PHE A 171 -38.11 10.27 6.97
#